data_AF-A0ABC8JYJ1-F1
#
_entry.id   AF-A0ABC8JYJ1-F1
#
_cell.length_a   1.000
_cell.length_b   1.000
_cell.length_c   1.000
_cell.angle_alpha   90.00
_cell.angle_beta   90.00
_cell.angle_gamma   90.00
#
_symmetry.space_group_name_H-M   'P 1'
#
loop_
_entity.id
_entity.type
_entity.pdbx_description
1 polymer ?
#
loop_
_entity_poly.entity_id
_entity_poly.type
_entity_poly.pdbx_seq_one_letter_code
_entity_poly.pdbx_strand_id
1 'polypeptide(L)'
;MKVIDKIQSLANEGKTAFSFEFFPPKTDEGVDNLFERMDRMVAYGPTFCDITWGAGGSTADLTLDIASRMQNVVCVESMMHLTCTNMPVEKIDHALETIKGNGIQNVLALRGDPPHGHDKFVKVEGGFGCALDLVNHVRSKYGDYFGITVAGYPGMITPSHSHLCVIDMC
;
A
#
# COMPACT_ATOMS: atom_id res chain seq x y z
N MET A 1 8.03 8.26 -9.83
CA MET A 1 8.89 7.15 -10.29
C MET A 1 8.37 5.87 -9.65
N LYS A 2 8.56 4.70 -10.28
CA LYS A 2 8.21 3.43 -9.62
C LYS A 2 9.30 3.02 -8.63
N VAL A 3 8.89 2.56 -7.46
CA VAL A 3 9.81 2.09 -6.41
C VAL A 3 10.61 0.86 -6.85
N ILE A 4 10.00 -0.05 -7.61
CA ILE A 4 10.68 -1.23 -8.15
C ILE A 4 11.90 -0.85 -9.02
N ASP A 5 11.81 0.23 -9.80
CA ASP A 5 12.91 0.70 -10.65
C ASP A 5 14.04 1.30 -9.79
N LYS A 6 13.68 2.03 -8.71
CA LYS A 6 14.64 2.56 -7.73
C LYS A 6 15.41 1.45 -7.00
N ILE A 7 14.69 0.44 -6.50
CA ILE A 7 15.29 -0.68 -5.78
C ILE A 7 16.28 -1.43 -6.70
N GLN A 8 15.88 -1.69 -7.96
CA GLN A 8 16.76 -2.32 -8.94
C GLN A 8 18.02 -1.47 -9.24
N SER A 9 17.89 -0.15 -9.38
CA SER A 9 19.06 0.74 -9.56
C SER A 9 20.02 0.68 -8.37
N LEU A 10 19.50 0.77 -7.15
CA LEU A 10 20.31 0.70 -5.93
C LEU A 10 21.01 -0.65 -5.80
N ALA A 11 20.32 -1.76 -6.05
CA ALA A 11 20.90 -3.10 -6.03
C ALA A 11 22.02 -3.27 -7.06
N ASN A 12 21.84 -2.75 -8.29
CA ASN A 12 22.88 -2.76 -9.33
C ASN A 12 24.11 -1.91 -8.95
N GLU A 13 23.94 -0.88 -8.11
CA GLU A 13 25.02 -0.06 -7.55
C GLU A 13 25.63 -0.66 -6.27
N GLY A 14 25.16 -1.82 -5.80
CA GLY A 14 25.60 -2.44 -4.55
C GLY A 14 25.15 -1.69 -3.29
N LYS A 15 24.07 -0.91 -3.38
CA LYS A 15 23.51 -0.09 -2.29
C LYS A 15 22.25 -0.75 -1.71
N THR A 16 22.12 -0.69 -0.39
CA THR A 16 20.91 -1.12 0.32
C THR A 16 19.82 -0.05 0.22
N ALA A 17 18.62 -0.44 -0.19
CA ALA A 17 17.43 0.40 -0.07
C ALA A 17 16.83 0.27 1.33
N PHE A 18 16.17 1.33 1.82
CA PHE A 18 15.34 1.27 3.03
C PHE A 18 14.11 2.16 2.87
N SER A 19 13.02 1.82 3.57
CA SER A 19 11.77 2.59 3.61
C SER A 19 11.28 2.77 5.05
N PHE A 20 10.20 3.52 5.21
CA PHE A 20 9.46 3.64 6.47
C PHE A 20 7.97 3.41 6.21
N GLU A 21 7.33 2.59 7.04
CA GLU A 21 5.89 2.36 7.00
C GLU A 21 5.16 3.22 8.06
N PHE A 22 4.11 3.92 7.62
CA PHE A 22 3.32 4.84 8.42
C PHE A 22 1.85 4.45 8.46
N PHE A 23 1.26 4.50 9.66
CA PHE A 23 -0.12 4.14 9.92
C PHE A 23 -1.01 5.40 10.01
N PRO A 24 -2.12 5.48 9.25
CA PRO A 24 -3.12 6.54 9.39
C PRO A 24 -3.61 6.68 10.84
N PRO A 25 -3.44 7.85 11.48
CA PRO A 25 -3.91 8.10 12.84
C PRO A 25 -5.45 8.15 12.91
N LYS A 26 -6.00 7.97 14.11
CA LYS A 26 -7.46 7.99 14.34
C LYS A 26 -8.01 9.36 14.78
N THR A 27 -7.14 10.36 14.95
CA THR A 27 -7.47 11.70 15.44
C THR A 27 -6.70 12.74 14.64
N ASP A 28 -7.30 13.92 14.47
CA ASP A 28 -6.71 15.02 13.68
C ASP A 28 -5.37 15.48 14.29
N GLU A 29 -5.30 15.62 15.61
CA GLU A 29 -4.04 15.86 16.34
C GLU A 29 -2.99 14.78 16.04
N GLY A 30 -3.40 13.52 15.89
CA GLY A 30 -2.53 12.43 15.51
C GLY A 30 -2.00 12.56 14.08
N VAL A 31 -2.82 13.10 13.16
CA VAL A 31 -2.47 13.38 11.76
C VAL A 31 -1.42 14.49 11.67
N ASP A 32 -1.58 15.59 12.41
CA ASP A 32 -0.58 16.66 12.46
C ASP A 32 0.76 16.17 13.04
N ASN A 33 0.72 15.44 14.16
CA ASN A 33 1.88 14.78 14.76
C ASN A 33 2.57 13.77 13.82
N LEU A 34 1.82 13.16 12.89
CA LEU A 34 2.37 12.24 11.90
C LEU A 34 3.16 13.01 10.83
N PHE A 35 2.64 14.13 10.33
CA PHE A 35 3.37 14.96 9.36
C PHE A 35 4.68 15.52 9.93
N GLU A 36 4.67 16.05 11.16
CA GLU A 36 5.91 16.47 11.85
C GLU A 36 6.92 15.33 12.08
N ARG A 37 6.44 14.09 12.16
CA ARG A 37 7.31 12.90 12.25
C ARG A 37 7.85 12.51 10.89
N MET A 38 7.02 12.55 9.85
CA MET A 38 7.42 12.29 8.46
C MET A 38 8.55 13.23 8.05
N ASP A 39 8.41 14.54 8.24
CA ASP A 39 9.43 15.54 7.89
C ASP A 39 10.80 15.25 8.54
N ARG A 40 10.81 14.80 9.80
CA ARG A 40 12.03 14.40 10.51
C ARG A 40 12.60 13.06 10.04
N MET A 41 11.74 12.12 9.62
CA MET A 41 12.16 10.79 9.18
C MET A 41 12.66 10.80 7.73
N VAL A 42 12.10 11.62 6.84
CA VAL A 42 12.60 11.74 5.46
C VAL A 42 13.98 12.38 5.39
N ALA A 43 14.40 13.14 6.40
CA ALA A 43 15.75 13.69 6.51
C ALA A 43 16.87 12.61 6.56
N TYR A 44 16.52 11.35 6.86
CA TYR A 44 17.46 10.22 6.76
C TYR A 44 17.66 9.72 5.32
N GLY A 45 16.84 10.16 4.36
CA GLY A 45 16.92 9.79 2.95
C GLY A 45 16.37 8.41 2.59
N PRO A 46 15.15 8.01 3.02
CA PRO A 46 14.54 6.75 2.61
C PRO A 46 14.31 6.69 1.10
N THR A 47 14.36 5.48 0.53
CA THR A 47 14.12 5.25 -0.90
C THR A 47 12.66 5.50 -1.28
N PHE A 48 11.74 5.22 -0.35
CA PHE A 48 10.29 5.41 -0.45
C PHE A 48 9.64 5.37 0.94
N CYS A 49 8.36 5.72 1.05
CA CYS A 49 7.58 5.58 2.28
C CYS A 49 6.25 4.87 2.02
N ASP A 50 5.93 3.89 2.85
CA ASP A 50 4.72 3.07 2.79
C ASP A 50 3.62 3.69 3.65
N ILE A 51 2.42 3.87 3.09
CA ILE A 51 1.25 4.37 3.82
C ILE A 51 0.21 3.27 3.90
N THR A 52 -0.12 2.84 5.12
CA THR A 52 -1.00 1.69 5.32
C THR A 52 -2.47 2.03 5.07
N TRP A 53 -3.26 0.98 4.84
CA TRP A 53 -4.67 1.05 4.49
C TRP A 53 -5.49 0.31 5.54
N GLY A 54 -6.35 1.03 6.26
CA GLY A 54 -7.21 0.44 7.29
C GLY A 54 -8.18 -0.60 6.70
N ALA A 55 -8.38 -1.70 7.43
CA ALA A 55 -9.24 -2.81 6.99
C ALA A 55 -10.62 -2.33 6.50
N GLY A 56 -11.09 -2.88 5.37
CA GLY A 56 -12.32 -2.45 4.69
C GLY A 56 -12.27 -1.03 4.08
N GLY A 57 -11.09 -0.41 4.02
CA GLY A 57 -10.93 0.99 3.66
C GLY A 57 -11.52 1.94 4.72
N SER A 58 -11.49 1.56 5.99
CA SER A 58 -11.95 2.39 7.12
C SER A 58 -11.20 3.72 7.24
N THR A 59 -9.96 3.79 6.76
CA THR A 59 -9.14 5.02 6.70
C THR A 59 -8.85 5.46 5.25
N ALA A 60 -9.62 4.98 4.25
CA ALA A 60 -9.29 5.13 2.83
C ALA A 60 -8.93 6.57 2.43
N ASP A 61 -9.80 7.52 2.76
CA ASP A 61 -9.64 8.92 2.37
C ASP A 61 -8.40 9.55 3.03
N LEU A 62 -8.18 9.24 4.32
CA LEU A 62 -6.98 9.68 5.05
C LEU A 62 -5.70 9.04 4.51
N THR A 63 -5.73 7.76 4.11
CA THR A 63 -4.60 7.08 3.44
C THR A 63 -4.27 7.76 2.11
N LEU A 64 -5.29 8.15 1.32
CA LEU A 64 -5.12 8.88 0.05
C LEU A 64 -4.50 10.27 0.26
N ASP A 65 -4.97 11.02 1.26
CA ASP A 65 -4.47 12.35 1.61
C ASP A 65 -3.01 12.30 2.11
N ILE A 66 -2.68 11.36 3.01
CA ILE A 66 -1.32 11.17 3.52
C ILE A 66 -0.37 10.77 2.37
N ALA A 67 -0.76 9.82 1.52
CA ALA A 67 0.06 9.38 0.38
C ALA A 67 0.29 10.52 -0.63
N SER A 68 -0.73 11.34 -0.90
CA SER A 68 -0.61 12.51 -1.78
C SER A 68 0.33 13.57 -1.19
N ARG A 69 0.20 13.87 0.12
CA ARG A 69 1.10 14.83 0.79
C ARG A 69 2.55 14.33 0.85
N MET A 70 2.77 13.04 1.14
CA MET A 70 4.11 12.44 1.13
C MET A 70 4.81 12.64 -0.22
N GLN A 71 4.12 12.40 -1.34
CA GLN A 71 4.72 12.56 -2.65
C GLN A 71 4.83 14.03 -3.11
N ASN A 72 3.79 14.83 -2.88
CA ASN A 72 3.66 16.16 -3.50
C ASN A 72 4.13 17.33 -2.61
N VAL A 73 4.31 17.11 -1.30
CA VAL A 73 4.80 18.11 -0.34
C VAL A 73 6.16 17.69 0.25
N VAL A 74 6.26 16.44 0.71
CA VAL A 74 7.48 15.91 1.34
C VAL A 74 8.50 15.41 0.29
N CYS A 75 8.08 15.30 -0.98
CA CYS A 75 8.92 14.94 -2.13
C CYS A 75 9.59 13.55 -2.03
N VAL A 76 8.96 12.59 -1.35
CA VAL A 76 9.39 11.19 -1.28
C VAL A 76 8.35 10.29 -1.96
N GLU A 77 8.78 9.33 -2.78
CA GLU A 77 7.87 8.38 -3.41
C GLU A 77 7.03 7.64 -2.37
N SER A 78 5.72 7.79 -2.48
CA SER A 78 4.76 7.05 -1.66
C SER A 78 4.44 5.70 -2.32
N MET A 79 4.37 4.66 -1.50
CA MET A 79 3.74 3.37 -1.81
C MET A 79 2.48 3.25 -0.96
N MET A 80 1.33 3.14 -1.61
CA MET A 80 0.05 3.04 -0.92
C MET A 80 -0.36 1.57 -0.77
N HIS A 81 -0.70 1.14 0.44
CA HIS A 81 -1.32 -0.17 0.63
C HIS A 81 -2.73 -0.14 0.05
N LEU A 82 -3.19 -1.26 -0.53
CA LEU A 82 -4.55 -1.40 -1.03
C LEU A 82 -5.04 -2.82 -0.76
N THR A 83 -6.03 -2.95 0.13
CA THR A 83 -6.67 -4.25 0.43
C THR A 83 -7.81 -4.53 -0.53
N CYS A 84 -7.99 -5.78 -0.93
CA CYS A 84 -9.05 -6.19 -1.86
C CYS A 84 -10.34 -6.72 -1.19
N THR A 85 -10.34 -6.91 0.14
CA THR A 85 -11.47 -7.51 0.88
C THR A 85 -12.30 -6.51 1.68
N ASN A 86 -13.53 -6.93 2.02
CA ASN A 86 -14.48 -6.19 2.86
C ASN A 86 -14.87 -4.79 2.32
N MET A 87 -14.72 -4.57 1.00
CA MET A 87 -15.06 -3.32 0.33
C MET A 87 -15.55 -3.57 -1.11
N PRO A 88 -16.43 -2.70 -1.64
CA PRO A 88 -16.89 -2.76 -3.03
C PRO A 88 -15.75 -2.42 -4.01
N VAL A 89 -15.81 -2.98 -5.22
CA VAL A 89 -14.77 -2.79 -6.26
C VAL A 89 -14.68 -1.33 -6.69
N GLU A 90 -15.80 -0.62 -6.68
CA GLU A 90 -15.94 0.80 -6.96
C GLU A 90 -15.07 1.67 -6.03
N LYS A 91 -14.87 1.27 -4.76
CA LYS A 91 -14.01 1.99 -3.81
C LYS A 91 -12.53 1.73 -4.07
N ILE A 92 -12.19 0.55 -4.59
CA ILE A 92 -10.83 0.20 -5.06
C ILE A 92 -10.51 1.00 -6.33
N ASP A 93 -11.47 1.08 -7.25
CA ASP A 93 -11.36 1.88 -8.46
C ASP A 93 -11.18 3.37 -8.16
N HIS A 94 -12.01 3.93 -7.28
CA HIS A 94 -11.89 5.33 -6.87
C HIS A 94 -10.52 5.64 -6.23
N ALA A 95 -10.00 4.75 -5.39
CA ALA A 95 -8.66 4.90 -4.82
C ALA A 95 -7.58 4.90 -5.91
N LEU A 96 -7.64 3.96 -6.87
CA LEU A 96 -6.70 3.85 -8.00
C LEU A 96 -6.75 5.07 -8.93
N GLU A 97 -7.93 5.60 -9.22
CA GLU A 97 -8.10 6.82 -10.01
C GLU A 97 -7.53 8.04 -9.27
N THR A 98 -7.78 8.15 -7.96
CA THR A 98 -7.29 9.26 -7.13
C THR A 98 -5.76 9.28 -7.03
N ILE A 99 -5.12 8.15 -6.72
CA ILE A 99 -3.65 8.10 -6.65
C ILE A 99 -2.99 8.35 -8.02
N LYS A 100 -3.62 7.90 -9.12
CA LYS A 100 -3.17 8.21 -10.48
C LYS A 100 -3.28 9.70 -10.79
N GLY A 101 -4.38 10.35 -10.41
CA GLY A 101 -4.56 11.79 -10.54
C GLY A 101 -3.51 12.59 -9.75
N ASN A 102 -3.12 12.09 -8.58
CA ASN A 102 -2.06 12.65 -7.73
C ASN A 102 -0.63 12.26 -8.18
N GLY A 103 -0.48 11.58 -9.33
CA GLY A 103 0.81 11.17 -9.90
C GLY A 103 1.52 10.04 -9.13
N ILE A 104 0.88 9.40 -8.17
CA ILE A 104 1.43 8.27 -7.42
C ILE A 104 1.42 7.03 -8.32
N GLN A 105 2.52 6.29 -8.31
CA GLN A 105 2.76 5.16 -9.21
C GLN A 105 2.92 3.81 -8.49
N ASN A 106 2.81 3.75 -7.16
CA ASN A 106 3.19 2.57 -6.39
C ASN A 106 2.04 2.08 -5.51
N VAL A 107 1.68 0.81 -5.66
CA VAL A 107 0.61 0.15 -4.90
C VAL A 107 1.13 -1.16 -4.33
N LEU A 108 1.01 -1.35 -3.02
CA LEU A 108 1.16 -2.65 -2.37
C LEU A 108 -0.19 -3.36 -2.37
N ALA A 109 -0.35 -4.35 -3.25
CA ALA A 109 -1.60 -5.09 -3.41
C ALA A 109 -1.72 -6.18 -2.34
N LEU A 110 -2.68 -6.04 -1.43
CA LEU A 110 -2.92 -6.94 -0.31
C LEU A 110 -4.31 -7.57 -0.41
N ARG A 111 -4.49 -8.76 0.18
CA ARG A 111 -5.85 -9.27 0.44
C ARG A 111 -6.53 -8.36 1.46
N GLY A 112 -5.88 -8.20 2.62
CA GLY A 112 -6.48 -7.65 3.83
C GLY A 112 -6.95 -8.76 4.78
N ASP A 113 -7.32 -8.35 6.00
CA ASP A 113 -7.77 -9.23 7.07
C ASP A 113 -9.27 -9.52 7.02
N PRO A 114 -9.74 -10.58 7.69
CA PRO A 114 -11.17 -10.75 7.98
C PRO A 114 -11.73 -9.56 8.79
N PRO A 115 -13.06 -9.31 8.72
CA PRO A 115 -13.71 -8.35 9.61
C PRO A 115 -13.48 -8.69 11.09
N HIS A 116 -13.42 -7.66 11.95
CA HIS A 116 -13.18 -7.84 13.37
C HIS A 116 -14.27 -8.74 14.00
N GLY A 117 -13.84 -9.82 14.68
CA GLY A 117 -14.74 -10.83 15.25
C GLY A 117 -15.07 -12.04 14.35
N HIS A 118 -14.47 -12.14 13.14
CA HIS A 118 -14.63 -13.30 12.26
C HIS A 118 -13.29 -14.00 11.96
N ASP A 119 -13.16 -15.29 12.32
CA ASP A 119 -11.95 -16.08 12.03
C ASP A 119 -11.76 -16.44 10.54
N LYS A 120 -12.80 -16.22 9.71
CA LYS A 120 -12.81 -16.63 8.30
C LYS A 120 -13.16 -15.47 7.39
N PHE A 121 -12.33 -15.30 6.37
CA PHE A 121 -12.67 -14.45 5.23
C PHE A 121 -13.88 -15.03 4.49
N VAL A 122 -14.86 -14.17 4.18
CA VAL A 122 -16.00 -14.46 3.32
C VAL A 122 -15.89 -13.55 2.11
N LYS A 123 -15.82 -14.13 0.91
CA LYS A 123 -15.78 -13.36 -0.33
C LYS A 123 -17.12 -12.65 -0.54
N VAL A 124 -17.09 -11.33 -0.69
CA VAL A 124 -18.25 -10.54 -1.10
C VAL A 124 -18.63 -10.92 -2.54
N GLU A 125 -19.91 -11.07 -2.83
CA GLU A 125 -20.39 -11.37 -4.18
C GLU A 125 -19.93 -10.27 -5.17
N GLY A 126 -19.33 -10.67 -6.29
CA GLY A 126 -18.67 -9.75 -7.23
C GLY A 126 -17.31 -9.17 -6.78
N GLY A 127 -16.90 -9.34 -5.53
CA GLY A 127 -15.63 -8.83 -4.99
C GLY A 127 -14.40 -9.69 -5.30
N PHE A 128 -13.25 -9.30 -4.76
CA PHE A 128 -11.99 -10.03 -4.89
C PHE A 128 -11.84 -11.13 -3.83
N GLY A 129 -11.19 -12.24 -4.17
CA GLY A 129 -10.92 -13.37 -3.26
C GLY A 129 -9.50 -13.35 -2.68
N CYS A 130 -8.53 -12.82 -3.43
CA CYS A 130 -7.13 -12.74 -3.03
C CYS A 130 -6.41 -11.53 -3.64
N ALA A 131 -5.19 -11.23 -3.15
CA ALA A 131 -4.36 -10.15 -3.67
C ALA A 131 -4.07 -10.27 -5.18
N LEU A 132 -3.98 -11.49 -5.72
CA LEU A 132 -3.77 -11.72 -7.16
C LEU A 132 -4.92 -11.18 -8.02
N ASP A 133 -6.17 -11.25 -7.53
CA ASP A 133 -7.31 -10.70 -8.27
C ASP A 133 -7.20 -9.16 -8.38
N LEU A 134 -6.73 -8.50 -7.31
CA LEU A 134 -6.44 -7.07 -7.32
C LEU A 134 -5.30 -6.71 -8.27
N VAL A 135 -4.21 -7.49 -8.28
CA VAL A 135 -3.09 -7.30 -9.24
C VAL A 135 -3.62 -7.39 -10.69
N ASN A 136 -4.42 -8.40 -11.00
CA ASN A 136 -5.01 -8.61 -12.31
C ASN A 136 -5.95 -7.45 -12.70
N HIS A 137 -6.76 -6.97 -11.76
CA HIS A 137 -7.65 -5.82 -11.96
C HIS A 137 -6.88 -4.53 -12.26
N VAL A 138 -5.86 -4.21 -11.46
CA VAL A 138 -5.00 -3.03 -11.68
C VAL A 138 -4.29 -3.13 -13.03
N ARG A 139 -3.73 -4.29 -13.38
CA ARG A 139 -3.07 -4.52 -14.67
C ARG A 139 -4.05 -4.40 -15.85
N SER A 140 -5.27 -4.91 -15.71
CA SER A 140 -6.30 -4.83 -16.74
C SER A 140 -6.73 -3.38 -17.04
N LYS A 141 -6.92 -2.55 -16.00
CA LYS A 141 -7.35 -1.15 -16.16
C LYS A 141 -6.23 -0.17 -16.49
N TYR A 142 -5.02 -0.39 -15.97
CA TYR A 142 -3.94 0.61 -15.96
C TYR A 142 -2.65 0.16 -16.66
N GLY A 143 -2.59 -1.09 -17.13
CA GLY A 143 -1.40 -1.67 -17.74
C GLY A 143 -0.17 -1.51 -16.84
N ASP A 144 0.90 -0.97 -17.41
CA ASP A 144 2.16 -0.73 -16.71
C ASP A 144 2.28 0.66 -16.04
N TYR A 145 1.20 1.42 -15.88
CA TYR A 145 1.28 2.71 -15.17
C TYR A 145 1.76 2.52 -13.73
N PHE A 146 1.18 1.55 -13.01
CA PHE A 146 1.53 1.26 -11.62
C PHE A 146 2.69 0.26 -11.50
N GLY A 147 3.71 0.60 -10.72
CA GLY A 147 4.50 -0.38 -9.99
C GLY A 147 3.60 -1.05 -8.95
N ILE A 148 3.42 -2.36 -9.06
CA ILE A 148 2.63 -3.13 -8.09
C ILE A 148 3.62 -3.99 -7.32
N THR A 149 3.76 -3.72 -6.03
CA THR A 149 4.40 -4.66 -5.12
C THR A 149 3.37 -5.69 -4.69
N VAL A 150 3.86 -6.93 -4.66
CA VAL A 150 3.23 -8.02 -3.95
C VAL A 150 4.24 -8.54 -2.91
N ALA A 151 4.24 -9.84 -2.68
CA ALA A 151 3.71 -10.25 -1.41
C ALA A 151 4.17 -11.73 -1.11
N GLY A 152 4.79 -12.00 0.05
CA GLY A 152 5.33 -13.29 0.55
C GLY A 152 5.42 -13.36 2.10
N TYR A 153 5.81 -14.51 2.68
CA TYR A 153 6.07 -14.62 4.13
C TYR A 153 7.23 -15.61 4.33
N PRO A 154 8.32 -15.28 5.05
CA PRO A 154 9.46 -16.17 5.21
C PRO A 154 9.20 -17.32 6.21
N GLY A 155 8.18 -17.22 7.06
CA GLY A 155 7.74 -18.28 7.98
C GLY A 155 6.60 -19.14 7.41
N MET A 156 6.39 -20.34 7.97
CA MET A 156 5.28 -21.21 7.56
C MET A 156 3.92 -20.54 7.80
N ILE A 157 3.17 -20.35 6.72
CA ILE A 157 1.80 -19.84 6.77
C ILE A 157 0.87 -20.99 7.21
N THR A 158 0.30 -20.89 8.41
CA THR A 158 -0.77 -21.81 8.84
C THR A 158 -2.08 -21.51 8.09
N PRO A 159 -3.02 -22.46 7.92
CA PRO A 159 -4.22 -22.24 7.11
C PRO A 159 -5.12 -21.06 7.54
N SER A 160 -5.02 -20.60 8.79
CA SER A 160 -5.69 -19.38 9.29
C SER A 160 -5.07 -18.07 8.79
N HIS A 161 -3.81 -18.09 8.34
CA HIS A 161 -3.05 -16.92 7.86
C HIS A 161 -2.88 -16.91 6.33
N SER A 162 -3.57 -17.81 5.63
CA SER A 162 -3.24 -18.39 4.31
C SER A 162 -3.15 -17.48 3.07
N HIS A 163 -3.45 -16.18 3.13
CA HIS A 163 -3.59 -15.35 1.92
C HIS A 163 -3.18 -13.88 2.07
N LEU A 164 -2.43 -13.53 3.12
CA LEU A 164 -1.59 -12.35 3.05
C LEU A 164 -0.23 -12.78 2.51
N CYS A 165 0.43 -11.80 1.93
CA CYS A 165 1.74 -11.90 1.37
C CYS A 165 2.36 -10.47 1.60
N VAL A 166 3.65 -10.30 1.96
CA VAL A 166 4.57 -9.12 1.85
C VAL A 166 5.99 -9.56 1.38
N ILE A 167 6.44 -9.27 0.14
CA ILE A 167 7.80 -9.67 -0.30
C ILE A 167 8.79 -8.65 0.26
N ASP A 168 9.55 -9.07 1.28
CA ASP A 168 10.89 -8.52 1.49
C ASP A 168 11.79 -9.00 0.33
N MET A 169 12.17 -8.08 -0.55
CA MET A 169 13.34 -8.26 -1.41
C MET A 169 14.58 -7.80 -0.64
N CYS A 170 15.24 -8.75 0.03
CA CYS A 170 16.68 -8.68 0.28
C CYS A 170 17.45 -9.03 -0.99
#